data_AF-A0A351Z3U5-F1
#
_entry.id   AF-A0A351Z3U5-F1
#
_cell.length_a   1.000
_cell.length_b   1.000
_cell.length_c   1.000
_cell.angle_alpha   90.00
_cell.angle_beta   90.00
_cell.angle_gamma   90.00
#
_symmetry.space_group_name_H-M   'P 1'
#
loop_
_entity.id
_entity.type
_entity.pdbx_description
1 polymer ?
#
loop_
_entity_poly.entity_id
_entity_poly.type
_entity_poly.pdbx_seq_one_letter_code
_entity_poly.pdbx_strand_id
1 'polypeptide(L)' 'MHIGGRLFIALVRAYQVCIAPFLLPCCRFYPSCSEYAIDAVNRYGPMKGSYLALRRLLRCHPWHRGGYDPVM' A
#
# COMPACT_ATOMS: atom_id res chain seq x y z
N MET A 1 -6.97 -10.51 17.20
CA MET A 1 -7.18 -11.21 15.91
C MET A 1 -8.23 -10.43 15.10
N HIS A 2 -7.82 -9.40 14.34
CA HIS A 2 -8.77 -8.59 13.58
C HIS A 2 -9.08 -9.26 12.23
N ILE A 3 -10.24 -9.92 12.14
CA ILE A 3 -10.76 -10.56 10.90
C ILE A 3 -10.76 -9.60 9.71
N GLY A 4 -10.98 -8.29 9.94
CA GLY A 4 -10.96 -7.28 8.88
C GLY A 4 -9.59 -7.06 8.21
N GLY A 5 -8.48 -7.32 8.90
CA GLY A 5 -7.13 -7.10 8.35
C GLY A 5 -6.78 -8.07 7.23
N ARG A 6 -7.15 -9.35 7.38
CA ARG A 6 -6.86 -10.40 6.40
C ARG A 6 -7.64 -10.22 5.11
N LEU A 7 -8.91 -9.82 5.19
CA LEU A 7 -9.73 -9.55 4.01
C LEU A 7 -9.19 -8.36 3.22
N PHE A 8 -8.74 -7.31 3.90
CA PHE A 8 -8.15 -6.14 3.27
C PHE A 8 -6.82 -6.48 2.57
N ILE A 9 -5.95 -7.24 3.23
CA ILE A 9 -4.69 -7.71 2.63
C ILE A 9 -4.97 -8.61 1.42
N ALA A 10 -5.97 -9.49 1.49
CA ALA A 10 -6.36 -10.35 0.38
C ALA A 10 -6.85 -9.53 -0.83
N LEU A 11 -7.66 -8.49 -0.61
CA LEU A 11 -8.10 -7.56 -1.66
C LEU A 11 -6.92 -6.81 -2.29
N VAL A 12 -6.00 -6.29 -1.47
CA VAL A 12 -4.79 -5.60 -1.97
C VAL A 12 -3.89 -6.55 -2.76
N ARG A 13 -3.74 -7.81 -2.32
CA ARG A 13 -2.99 -8.83 -3.07
C ARG A 13 -3.68 -9.26 -4.35
N ALA A 14 -5.00 -9.43 -4.35
CA ALA A 14 -5.76 -9.72 -5.56
C ALA A 14 -5.59 -8.57 -6.57
N TYR A 15 -5.65 -7.32 -6.11
CA TYR A 15 -5.34 -6.15 -6.92
C TYR A 15 -3.89 -6.17 -7.44
N GLN A 16 -2.89 -6.48 -6.60
CA GLN A 16 -1.51 -6.61 -7.09
C GLN A 16 -1.39 -7.69 -8.18
N VAL A 17 -1.97 -8.87 -8.00
CA VAL A 17 -1.81 -9.96 -8.98
C VAL A 17 -2.57 -9.68 -10.28
N CYS A 18 -3.75 -9.07 -10.21
CA CYS A 18 -4.55 -8.78 -11.40
C CYS A 18 -4.14 -7.49 -12.11
N ILE A 19 -3.72 -6.46 -11.36
CA ILE A 19 -3.49 -5.10 -11.88
C ILE A 19 -2.00 -4.74 -11.94
N ALA A 20 -1.15 -5.21 -11.02
CA ALA A 20 0.29 -4.90 -11.07
C ALA A 20 1.05 -5.41 -12.30
N PRO A 21 0.72 -6.54 -12.98
CA PRO A 21 1.40 -6.89 -14.23
C PRO A 21 1.02 -5.95 -15.39
N PHE A 22 -0.09 -5.22 -15.27
CA PHE A 22 -0.58 -4.30 -16.29
C PHE A 22 -0.22 -2.83 -15.99
N LEU A 23 0.08 -2.50 -14.74
CA LEU A 23 0.62 -1.20 -14.35
C LEU A 23 2.15 -1.23 -14.40
N LEU A 24 2.74 -0.32 -15.18
CA LEU A 24 4.16 0.01 -15.02
C LEU A 24 4.47 0.34 -13.56
N PRO A 25 5.74 0.20 -13.11
CA PRO A 25 6.16 0.61 -11.76
C PRO A 25 5.93 2.12 -11.54
N CYS A 26 4.71 2.48 -11.16
CA CYS A 26 4.29 3.84 -10.83
C CYS A 26 4.68 4.21 -9.40
N CYS A 27 5.02 3.24 -8.56
CA CYS A 27 5.45 3.49 -7.19
C CYS A 27 6.80 4.22 -7.20
N ARG A 28 6.74 5.54 -6.98
CA ARG A 28 7.91 6.41 -6.83
C ARG A 28 8.58 6.25 -5.46
N PHE A 29 7.87 5.69 -4.48
CA PHE A 29 8.36 5.47 -3.13
C PHE A 29 8.76 4.02 -2.89
N TYR A 30 9.80 3.81 -2.07
CA TYR A 30 10.26 2.49 -1.64
C TYR A 30 10.09 2.33 -0.12
N PRO A 31 9.61 1.18 0.38
CA PRO A 31 9.01 0.06 -0.36
C PRO A 31 7.71 0.48 -1.07
N SER A 32 7.21 -0.36 -1.99
CA SER A 32 6.04 -0.03 -2.83
C SER A 32 4.80 0.34 -2.00
N CYS A 33 3.88 1.13 -2.55
CA CYS A 33 2.68 1.58 -1.84
C CYS A 33 1.82 0.40 -1.32
N SER A 34 1.82 -0.72 -2.04
CA SER A 34 1.11 -1.94 -1.66
C SER A 34 1.80 -2.68 -0.52
N GLU A 35 3.14 -2.74 -0.54
CA GLU A 35 3.92 -3.31 0.56
C GLU A 35 3.78 -2.47 1.84
N TYR A 36 3.83 -1.15 1.68
CA TYR A 36 3.51 -0.19 2.74
C TYR A 36 2.11 -0.40 3.29
N ALA A 37 1.12 -0.68 2.43
CA ALA A 37 -0.25 -0.97 2.86
C ALA A 37 -0.33 -2.23 3.73
N ILE A 38 0.39 -3.29 3.36
CA ILE A 38 0.43 -4.54 4.12
C ILE A 38 1.11 -4.32 5.47
N ASP A 39 2.23 -3.60 5.50
CA ASP A 39 2.95 -3.29 6.76
C ASP A 39 2.10 -2.40 7.67
N ALA A 40 1.49 -1.34 7.12
CA ALA A 40 0.65 -0.41 7.87
C ALA A 40 -0.59 -1.12 8.45
N VAL A 41 -1.20 -2.05 7.72
CA VAL A 41 -2.33 -2.84 8.20
C VAL A 41 -1.90 -3.85 9.27
N ASN A 42 -0.72 -4.46 9.15
CA ASN A 42 -0.18 -5.34 10.19
C ASN A 42 0.14 -4.57 11.48
N ARG A 43 0.68 -3.35 11.37
CA ARG A 43 1.17 -2.57 12.51
C ARG A 43 0.09 -1.73 13.20
N TYR A 44 -0.79 -1.09 12.43
CA TYR A 44 -1.83 -0.19 12.95
C TYR A 44 -3.26 -0.74 12.82
N GLY A 45 -3.43 -1.93 12.26
CA GLY A 45 -4.73 -2.53 11.98
C GLY A 45 -5.34 -2.07 10.64
N PRO A 46 -6.42 -2.72 10.18
CA PRO A 46 -7.02 -2.48 8.87
C PRO A 46 -7.40 -1.02 8.65
N MET A 47 -8.19 -0.42 9.53
CA MET A 47 -8.70 0.94 9.34
C MET A 47 -7.58 1.99 9.20
N LYS A 48 -6.64 2.01 10.15
CA LYS A 48 -5.57 3.02 10.21
C LYS A 48 -4.48 2.74 9.15
N GLY A 49 -4.19 1.46 8.89
CA GLY A 49 -3.27 1.04 7.85
C GLY A 49 -3.77 1.39 6.44
N SER A 50 -5.04 1.12 6.14
CA SER A 50 -5.67 1.48 4.88
C SER A 50 -5.66 3.00 4.65
N TYR A 51 -5.95 3.79 5.69
CA TYR A 51 -5.91 5.25 5.59
C TYR A 51 -4.50 5.79 5.28
N LEU A 52 -3.47 5.29 5.96
CA LEU A 52 -2.08 5.68 5.71
C LEU A 52 -1.62 5.31 4.31
N ALA A 53 -1.97 4.10 3.86
CA ALA A 53 -1.65 3.60 2.53
C ALA A 53 -2.33 4.41 1.43
N LEU A 54 -3.63 4.68 1.57
CA LEU A 54 -4.40 5.45 0.59
C LEU A 54 -3.88 6.88 0.49
N ARG A 55 -3.62 7.54 1.62
CA ARG A 55 -3.02 8.88 1.66
C ARG A 55 -1.66 8.93 0.96
N ARG A 56 -0.92 7.82 0.94
CA ARG A 56 0.36 7.75 0.24
C ARG A 56 0.23 7.41 -1.24
N LEU A 57 -0.73 6.55 -1.59
CA LEU A 57 -1.10 6.28 -2.98
C LEU A 57 -1.54 7.57 -3.70
N LEU A 58 -2.34 8.41 -3.03
CA LEU A 58 -2.76 9.72 -3.55
C LEU A 58 -1.59 10.69 -3.77
N ARG A 59 -0.50 10.55 -2.99
CA ARG A 59 0.74 11.32 -3.15
C ARG A 59 1.69 10.71 -4.19
N CYS A 60 1.41 9.50 -4.66
CA CYS A 60 2.20 8.79 -5.65
C CYS A 60 1.86 9.29 -7.06
N HIS A 61 2.27 10.52 -7.33
CA HIS A 61 2.08 11.21 -8.60
C HIS A 61 3.45 11.42 -9.28
N PRO A 62 3.57 11.36 -10.62
CA PRO A 62 4.85 11.44 -11.35
C PRO A 62 5.70 12.69 -11.05
N TRP A 63 5.08 13.80 -10.64
CA TRP A 63 5.78 15.05 -10.30
C TRP A 63 6.29 15.10 -8.86
N HIS A 64 5.98 14.09 -8.04
CA HIS A 64 6.55 13.99 -6.70
C HIS A 64 7.93 13.33 -6.79
N ARG A 65 8.96 13.95 -6.21
CA ARG A 65 10.23 13.26 -5.94
C ARG A 65 9.94 12.21 -4.87
N GLY A 66 9.65 10.99 -5.29
CA GLY A 66 9.48 9.87 -4.37
C GLY A 66 10.77 9.61 -3.58
N GLY A 67 10.69 8.73 -2.59
CA GLY A 67 11.79 8.46 -1.66
C GLY A 67 11.56 7.23 -0.80
N TYR A 68 12.49 6.99 0.12
CA TYR A 68 12.41 5.90 1.09
C TYR A 68 11.53 6.33 2.28
N ASP A 69 10.39 5.66 2.47
CA ASP A 69 9.50 5.92 3.62
C ASP A 69 8.88 4.57 4.04
N PRO A 70 9.58 3.77 4.83
CA PRO A 70 9.03 2.53 5.37
C PRO A 70 8.00 2.85 6.46
N VAL A 71 7.05 1.95 6.70
CA VAL A 71 6.31 1.97 7.97
C VAL A 71 7.32 1.64 9.07
N MET A 72 7.48 2.54 10.04
CA MET A 72 8.33 2.36 11.23
C MET A 72 7.51 2.04 12.48
#